data_AF-A0A564Z436-F1
#
_entry.id   AF-A0A564Z436-F1
#
_cell.length_a   1.000
_cell.length_b   1.000
_cell.length_c   1.000
_cell.angle_alpha   90.00
_cell.angle_beta   90.00
_cell.angle_gamma   90.00
#
_symmetry.space_group_name_H-M   'P 1'
#
loop_
_entity.id
_entity.type
_entity.pdbx_description
1 polymer ?
#
loop_
_entity_poly.entity_id
_entity_poly.type
_entity_poly.pdbx_seq_one_letter_code
_entity_poly.pdbx_strand_id
1 'polypeptide(L)'
;MDPILLGLTCVICAVAFYLLFIEGKSWRNSRRTDRRQGAANRRRPANAAARRHQQQRAAAQAPRQMTESSFESLSENSGSESSDTDTGSKPASDTPKKKIGTKKAQKLAEKERRKEEREAEERYRETMRKKDDEEIKRRKEAEAKEAAAEAAKAAAEEKLRLEQEAREQAEYERLKVTFSIEGEGVGVQQLDEETEAQLNADFIETIKRVKLISLERLCVKFDMKTDVSYP
;
A
#
# COMPACT_ATOMS: atom_id res chain seq x y z
N MET A 1 23.37 -42.87 -17.84
CA MET A 1 22.53 -41.76 -17.33
C MET A 1 22.59 -40.67 -18.36
N ASP A 2 21.48 -40.39 -19.02
CA ASP A 2 21.48 -39.41 -20.11
C ASP A 2 21.82 -38.02 -19.58
N PRO A 3 22.70 -37.26 -20.26
CA PRO A 3 23.10 -35.93 -19.80
C PRO A 3 21.91 -34.98 -19.67
N ILE A 4 20.85 -35.23 -20.45
CA ILE A 4 19.57 -34.52 -20.40
C ILE A 4 18.84 -34.80 -19.08
N LEU A 5 18.81 -36.06 -18.63
CA LEU A 5 18.17 -36.45 -17.38
C LEU A 5 18.91 -35.86 -16.17
N LEU A 6 20.25 -35.80 -16.22
CA LEU A 6 21.08 -35.21 -15.18
C LEU A 6 20.90 -33.67 -15.10
N GLY A 7 20.77 -33.01 -16.26
CA GLY A 7 20.44 -31.58 -16.30
C GLY A 7 19.08 -31.30 -15.67
N LEU A 8 18.07 -32.11 -15.99
CA LEU A 8 16.70 -31.94 -15.48
C LEU A 8 16.62 -32.13 -13.96
N THR A 9 17.30 -33.14 -13.42
CA THR A 9 17.33 -33.38 -11.96
C THR A 9 18.08 -32.27 -11.22
N CYS A 10 19.20 -31.76 -11.77
CA CYS A 10 19.91 -30.63 -11.18
C CYS A 10 19.06 -29.35 -11.12
N VAL A 11 18.27 -29.06 -12.17
CA VAL A 11 17.36 -27.90 -12.20
C VAL A 11 16.25 -28.05 -11.17
N ILE A 12 15.62 -29.24 -11.07
CA ILE A 12 14.57 -29.51 -10.09
C ILE A 12 15.11 -29.37 -8.65
N CYS A 13 16.31 -29.91 -8.38
CA CYS A 13 16.93 -29.78 -7.06
C CYS A 13 17.27 -28.32 -6.72
N ALA A 14 17.71 -27.52 -7.68
CA ALA A 14 18.00 -26.10 -7.47
C ALA A 14 16.73 -25.29 -7.14
N VAL A 15 15.63 -25.57 -7.86
CA VAL A 15 14.32 -24.94 -7.60
C VAL A 15 13.79 -25.34 -6.22
N ALA A 16 13.84 -26.63 -5.88
CA ALA A 16 13.41 -27.09 -4.55
C ALA A 16 14.24 -26.45 -3.42
N PHE A 17 15.56 -26.34 -3.60
CA PHE A 17 16.43 -25.68 -2.62
C PHE A 17 16.14 -24.17 -2.50
N TYR A 18 15.83 -23.50 -3.61
CA TYR A 18 15.47 -22.09 -3.64
C TYR A 18 14.14 -21.83 -2.90
N LEU A 19 13.13 -22.67 -3.11
CA LEU A 19 11.85 -22.59 -2.40
C LEU A 19 12.02 -22.82 -0.90
N LEU A 20 12.77 -23.86 -0.50
CA LEU A 20 13.08 -24.12 0.91
C LEU A 20 13.90 -23.00 1.56
N PHE A 21 14.77 -22.34 0.80
CA PHE A 21 15.55 -21.19 1.30
C PHE A 21 14.66 -19.97 1.54
N ILE A 22 13.69 -19.71 0.68
CA ILE A 22 12.70 -18.62 0.84
C ILE A 22 11.81 -18.91 2.05
N GLU A 23 11.27 -20.12 2.17
CA GLU A 23 10.43 -20.53 3.31
C GLU A 23 11.20 -20.50 4.63
N GLY A 24 12.44 -21.00 4.65
CA GLY A 24 13.31 -20.98 5.82
C GLY A 24 13.69 -19.56 6.27
N LYS A 25 13.80 -18.61 5.34
CA LYS A 25 14.07 -17.20 5.65
C LYS A 25 12.82 -16.47 6.16
N SER A 26 11.65 -16.82 5.62
CA SER A 26 10.32 -16.39 6.08
C SER A 26 10.07 -16.80 7.54
N TRP A 27 10.34 -18.05 7.90
CA TRP A 27 10.15 -18.55 9.27
C TRP A 27 11.07 -17.88 10.29
N ARG A 28 12.29 -17.51 9.90
CA ARG A 28 13.24 -16.79 10.77
C ARG A 28 12.84 -15.33 11.02
N ASN A 29 12.13 -14.70 10.07
CA ASN A 29 11.60 -13.35 10.23
C ASN A 29 10.30 -13.33 11.05
N SER A 30 9.42 -14.31 10.88
CA SER A 30 8.13 -14.36 11.60
C SER A 30 8.28 -14.59 13.12
N ARG A 31 9.34 -15.28 13.57
CA ARG A 31 9.63 -15.41 15.01
C ARG A 31 10.08 -14.09 15.68
N ARG A 32 10.47 -13.06 14.92
CA ARG A 32 10.87 -11.75 15.46
C ARG A 32 9.67 -10.80 15.63
N THR A 33 8.63 -10.95 14.82
CA THR A 33 7.42 -10.12 14.88
C THR A 33 6.50 -10.56 16.02
N ASP A 34 6.42 -11.87 16.28
CA ASP A 34 5.55 -12.43 17.34
C ASP A 34 6.04 -12.06 18.77
N ARG A 35 7.37 -12.00 18.98
CA ARG A 35 7.96 -11.54 20.26
C ARG A 35 7.73 -10.06 20.57
N ARG A 36 7.42 -9.22 19.57
CA ARG A 36 7.09 -7.79 19.79
C ARG A 36 5.61 -7.58 20.11
N GLN A 37 4.72 -8.45 19.66
CA GLN A 37 3.28 -8.34 19.93
C GLN A 37 2.89 -8.90 21.31
N GLY A 38 3.59 -9.92 21.82
CA GLY A 38 3.32 -10.49 23.16
C GLY A 38 3.68 -9.60 24.37
N ALA A 39 4.49 -8.55 24.19
CA ALA A 39 4.92 -7.66 25.27
C ALA A 39 4.05 -6.39 25.43
N ALA A 40 3.24 -6.05 24.43
CA ALA A 40 2.42 -4.84 24.44
C ALA A 40 1.12 -4.98 25.26
N ASN A 41 0.68 -6.21 25.55
CA ASN A 41 -0.65 -6.47 26.13
C ASN A 41 -0.66 -6.75 27.65
N ARG A 42 0.42 -6.44 28.37
CA ARG A 42 0.51 -6.60 29.85
C ARG A 42 0.76 -5.27 30.58
N ARG A 43 -0.04 -4.24 30.33
CA ARG A 43 -0.09 -3.07 31.23
C ARG A 43 -1.51 -2.85 31.76
N ARG A 44 -1.61 -3.13 33.05
CA ARG A 44 -2.75 -2.95 33.97
C ARG A 44 -3.39 -1.54 33.89
N PRO A 45 -4.66 -1.40 34.30
CA PRO A 45 -5.38 -0.14 34.32
C PRO A 45 -4.94 0.70 35.52
N ALA A 46 -4.00 1.61 35.31
CA ALA A 46 -3.63 2.60 36.31
C ALA A 46 -3.55 3.97 35.61
N ASN A 47 -4.68 4.51 35.14
CA ASN A 47 -4.79 5.92 34.71
C ASN A 47 -6.23 6.40 34.46
N ALA A 48 -7.23 5.88 35.18
CA ALA A 48 -8.58 6.43 35.15
C ALA A 48 -8.67 7.83 35.80
N ALA A 49 -7.73 8.17 36.71
CA ALA A 49 -7.66 9.47 37.36
C ALA A 49 -7.06 10.58 36.47
N ALA A 50 -6.13 10.23 35.57
CA ALA A 50 -5.44 11.20 34.71
C ALA A 50 -6.35 11.80 33.62
N ARG A 51 -7.37 11.06 33.16
CA ARG A 51 -8.29 11.54 32.11
C ARG A 51 -9.34 12.55 32.61
N ARG A 52 -9.71 12.54 33.91
CA ARG A 52 -10.67 13.52 34.46
C ARG A 52 -10.10 14.93 34.59
N HIS A 53 -8.79 15.06 34.82
CA HIS A 53 -8.16 16.37 35.00
C HIS A 53 -7.93 17.12 33.68
N GLN A 54 -7.87 16.41 32.55
CA GLN A 54 -7.66 17.00 31.23
C GLN A 54 -8.97 17.54 30.60
N GLN A 55 -10.12 16.96 30.95
CA GLN A 55 -11.43 17.45 30.47
C GLN A 55 -11.90 18.72 31.19
N GLN A 56 -11.51 18.96 32.45
CA GLN A 56 -11.87 20.18 33.17
C GLN A 56 -11.09 21.42 32.70
N ARG A 57 -9.90 21.26 32.13
CA ARG A 57 -9.12 22.38 31.58
C ARG A 57 -9.53 22.78 30.16
N ALA A 58 -10.07 21.85 29.37
CA ALA A 58 -10.55 22.14 28.02
C ALA A 58 -11.90 22.89 27.99
N ALA A 59 -12.70 22.79 29.06
CA ALA A 59 -13.98 23.52 29.18
C ALA A 59 -13.82 24.99 29.64
N ALA A 60 -12.63 25.39 30.11
CA ALA A 60 -12.37 26.74 30.61
C ALA A 60 -11.81 27.71 29.54
N GLN A 61 -11.60 27.26 28.30
CA GLN A 61 -11.06 28.05 27.19
C GLN A 61 -11.93 27.99 25.93
N ALA A 62 -13.26 28.01 26.09
CA ALA A 62 -14.16 28.31 24.98
C ALA A 62 -14.28 29.84 24.83
N PRO A 63 -14.13 30.40 23.62
CA PRO A 63 -14.26 31.84 23.40
C PRO A 63 -15.74 32.23 23.54
N ARG A 64 -16.05 33.07 24.54
CA ARG A 64 -17.37 33.71 24.65
C ARG A 64 -17.55 34.64 23.46
N GLN A 65 -18.56 34.35 22.66
CA GLN A 65 -19.07 35.22 21.61
C GLN A 65 -19.41 36.59 22.22
N MET A 66 -18.86 37.63 21.61
CA MET A 66 -19.19 39.03 21.87
C MET A 66 -20.62 39.28 21.38
N THR A 67 -21.47 39.85 22.24
CA THR A 67 -22.72 40.50 21.84
C THR A 67 -22.61 41.99 22.13
N GLU A 68 -22.93 42.81 21.13
CA GLU A 68 -23.03 44.27 21.18
C GLU A 68 -24.04 44.73 22.24
N SER A 69 -23.60 45.01 23.46
CA SER A 69 -24.35 45.85 24.40
C SER A 69 -23.50 46.23 25.62
N SER A 70 -22.43 47.00 25.44
CA SER A 70 -21.80 47.75 26.55
C SER A 70 -20.79 48.78 26.04
N PHE A 71 -21.20 49.60 25.06
CA PHE A 71 -20.59 50.91 24.83
C PHE A 71 -21.44 51.90 25.64
N GLU A 72 -21.01 52.21 26.86
CA GLU A 72 -21.15 53.49 27.56
C GLU A 72 -20.70 53.26 29.02
N SER A 73 -20.02 54.23 29.63
CA SER A 73 -19.56 54.26 31.02
C SER A 73 -18.20 53.59 31.29
N LEU A 74 -17.13 54.35 31.10
CA LEU A 74 -16.21 54.77 32.17
C LEU A 74 -15.03 55.52 31.55
N SER A 75 -15.33 56.72 31.06
CA SER A 75 -14.38 57.81 31.03
C SER A 75 -14.29 58.35 32.46
N GLU A 76 -13.13 58.19 33.09
CA GLU A 76 -12.43 59.19 33.91
C GLU A 76 -11.49 58.55 34.95
N ASN A 77 -10.26 59.05 34.94
CA ASN A 77 -9.33 59.14 36.06
C ASN A 77 -8.59 57.87 36.55
N SER A 78 -7.32 57.73 36.13
CA SER A 78 -6.18 58.00 37.03
C SER A 78 -4.87 57.67 36.32
N GLY A 79 -3.99 58.67 36.23
CA GLY A 79 -2.61 58.51 35.80
C GLY A 79 -1.77 57.71 36.80
N SER A 80 -0.71 57.10 36.28
CA SER A 80 0.61 57.03 36.92
C SER A 80 1.56 56.40 35.90
N GLU A 81 2.26 57.29 35.21
CA GLU A 81 3.49 57.08 34.46
C GLU A 81 4.41 55.93 34.93
N SER A 82 4.90 55.16 33.95
CA SER A 82 6.29 54.68 33.97
C SER A 82 6.75 54.47 32.53
N SER A 83 7.46 55.47 32.03
CA SER A 83 8.19 55.44 30.76
C SER A 83 9.45 54.59 30.88
N ASP A 84 9.71 53.70 29.94
CA ASP A 84 11.05 53.58 29.37
C ASP A 84 10.98 52.88 28.01
N THR A 85 10.86 53.70 26.97
CA THR A 85 11.07 53.32 25.57
C THR A 85 12.54 53.55 25.24
N ASP A 86 13.33 52.48 25.19
CA ASP A 86 14.69 52.50 24.67
C ASP A 86 14.64 52.54 23.13
N THR A 87 14.87 53.72 22.56
CA THR A 87 15.14 53.92 21.13
C THR A 87 16.47 54.64 21.00
N GLY A 88 17.35 54.05 20.20
CA GLY A 88 18.79 54.22 20.32
C GLY A 88 19.33 55.59 19.94
N SER A 89 20.56 55.86 20.39
CA SER A 89 21.63 56.42 19.57
C SER A 89 22.94 56.62 20.35
N LYS A 90 24.02 56.23 19.67
CA LYS A 90 25.42 56.69 19.77
C LYS A 90 26.38 56.09 20.80
N PRO A 91 27.65 55.88 20.37
CA PRO A 91 28.73 55.32 21.17
C PRO A 91 29.49 56.42 21.93
N ALA A 92 30.34 55.98 22.86
CA ALA A 92 31.30 56.76 23.64
C ALA A 92 30.70 57.67 24.72
N SER A 93 30.73 57.18 25.96
CA SER A 93 31.10 58.04 27.08
C SER A 93 31.83 57.22 28.14
N ASP A 94 33.12 57.51 28.29
CA ASP A 94 33.89 57.19 29.49
C ASP A 94 33.17 57.81 30.69
N THR A 95 32.46 56.99 31.44
CA THR A 95 31.88 57.41 32.72
C THR A 95 32.88 57.12 33.84
N PRO A 96 33.06 58.05 34.79
CA PRO A 96 34.03 57.88 35.85
C PRO A 96 33.62 56.68 36.70
N LYS A 97 34.54 55.74 36.91
CA LYS A 97 34.38 54.55 37.74
C LYS A 97 33.99 54.95 39.17
N LYS A 98 32.69 55.17 39.41
CA LYS A 98 32.11 55.16 40.76
C LYS A 98 32.47 53.79 41.32
N LYS A 99 33.28 53.75 42.37
CA LYS A 99 33.69 52.52 43.06
C LYS A 99 32.42 51.83 43.58
N ILE A 100 31.88 50.92 42.79
CA ILE A 100 30.78 50.05 43.19
C ILE A 100 31.35 49.21 44.32
N GLY A 101 30.79 49.34 45.53
CA GLY A 101 31.24 48.56 46.68
C GLY A 101 31.23 47.07 46.34
N THR A 102 32.20 46.33 46.84
CA THR A 102 32.48 44.91 46.54
C THR A 102 31.22 44.04 46.54
N LYS A 103 30.29 44.28 47.47
CA LYS A 103 29.01 43.56 47.58
C LYS A 103 28.05 43.81 46.40
N LYS A 104 28.01 45.03 45.84
CA LYS A 104 27.17 45.37 44.69
C LYS A 104 27.77 44.82 43.38
N ALA A 105 29.10 44.82 43.25
CA ALA A 105 29.78 44.22 42.10
C ALA A 105 29.55 42.70 42.04
N GLN A 106 29.63 42.01 43.19
CA GLN A 106 29.32 40.58 43.29
C GLN A 106 27.85 40.28 42.95
N LYS A 107 26.90 41.09 43.43
CA LYS A 107 25.47 40.90 43.13
C LYS A 107 25.13 41.14 41.65
N LEU A 108 25.83 42.06 40.99
CA LEU A 108 25.66 42.33 39.57
C LEU A 108 26.23 41.18 38.73
N ALA A 109 27.43 40.70 39.07
CA ALA A 109 28.03 39.50 38.46
C ALA A 109 27.18 38.24 38.65
N GLU A 110 26.58 38.03 39.83
CA GLU A 110 25.69 36.88 40.06
C GLU A 110 24.37 37.00 39.29
N LYS A 111 23.84 38.22 39.11
CA LYS A 111 22.64 38.47 38.28
C LYS A 111 22.92 38.25 36.79
N GLU A 112 24.10 38.60 36.32
CA GLU A 112 24.56 38.33 34.95
C GLU A 112 24.76 36.84 34.72
N ARG A 113 25.45 36.13 35.61
CA ARG A 113 25.63 34.67 35.52
C ARG A 113 24.29 33.93 35.47
N ARG A 114 23.30 34.36 36.27
CA ARG A 114 21.95 33.77 36.26
C ARG A 114 21.15 34.09 35.00
N LYS A 115 21.43 35.22 34.33
CA LYS A 115 20.81 35.54 33.03
C LYS A 115 21.44 34.71 31.92
N GLU A 116 22.77 34.59 31.92
CA GLU A 116 23.52 33.78 30.96
C GLU A 116 23.14 32.30 31.05
N GLU A 117 22.96 31.77 32.25
CA GLU A 117 22.48 30.39 32.46
C GLU A 117 21.08 30.16 31.86
N ARG A 118 20.16 31.12 32.03
CA ARG A 118 18.82 31.03 31.44
C ARG A 118 18.86 31.12 29.91
N GLU A 119 19.67 32.02 29.36
CA GLU A 119 19.81 32.18 27.91
C GLU A 119 20.48 30.94 27.28
N ALA A 120 21.48 30.35 27.95
CA ALA A 120 22.09 29.10 27.52
C ALA A 120 21.10 27.93 27.53
N GLU A 121 20.24 27.83 28.55
CA GLU A 121 19.19 26.81 28.61
C GLU A 121 18.13 27.00 27.53
N GLU A 122 17.70 28.22 27.26
CA GLU A 122 16.73 28.54 26.21
C GLU A 122 17.30 28.23 24.81
N ARG A 123 18.55 28.62 24.54
CA ARG A 123 19.25 28.26 23.29
C ARG A 123 19.39 26.75 23.16
N TYR A 124 19.69 26.03 24.24
CA TYR A 124 19.75 24.56 24.21
C TYR A 124 18.40 23.96 23.83
N ARG A 125 17.30 24.42 24.44
CA ARG A 125 15.94 23.96 24.12
C ARG A 125 15.56 24.25 22.67
N GLU A 126 15.90 25.42 22.15
CA GLU A 126 15.66 25.75 20.74
C GLU A 126 16.48 24.89 19.78
N THR A 127 17.75 24.63 20.09
CA THR A 127 18.58 23.76 19.25
C THR A 127 18.08 22.31 19.24
N MET A 128 17.56 21.82 20.37
CA MET A 128 16.95 20.49 20.44
C MET A 128 15.66 20.43 19.62
N ARG A 129 14.77 21.43 19.74
CA ARG A 129 13.54 21.50 18.93
C ARG A 129 13.84 21.53 17.43
N LYS A 130 14.83 22.34 17.01
CA LYS A 130 15.24 22.41 15.60
C LYS A 130 15.75 21.07 15.08
N LYS A 131 16.57 20.36 15.85
CA LYS A 131 17.06 19.02 15.49
C LYS A 131 15.93 18.00 15.38
N ASP A 132 15.00 18.00 16.34
CA ASP A 132 13.84 17.10 16.32
C ASP A 132 12.94 17.37 15.10
N ASP A 133 12.69 18.65 14.79
CA ASP A 133 11.90 19.05 13.62
C ASP A 133 12.59 18.65 12.29
N GLU A 134 13.91 18.79 12.20
CA GLU A 134 14.71 18.33 11.06
C GLU A 134 14.67 16.81 10.90
N GLU A 135 14.76 16.06 12.00
CA GLU A 135 14.66 14.59 11.96
C GLU A 135 13.26 14.13 11.51
N ILE A 136 12.20 14.78 12.02
CA ILE A 136 10.83 14.49 11.61
C ILE A 136 10.64 14.79 10.12
N LYS A 137 11.14 15.93 9.63
CA LYS A 137 11.08 16.25 8.19
C LYS A 137 11.83 15.22 7.36
N ARG A 138 13.05 14.85 7.75
CA ARG A 138 13.84 13.84 7.05
C ARG A 138 13.13 12.49 7.00
N ARG A 139 12.48 12.09 8.10
CA ARG A 139 11.71 10.83 8.16
C ARG A 139 10.49 10.88 7.25
N LYS A 140 9.74 11.98 7.25
CA LYS A 140 8.58 12.18 6.37
C LYS A 140 8.98 12.18 4.90
N GLU A 141 10.09 12.83 4.55
CA GLU A 141 10.61 12.82 3.18
C GLU A 141 11.08 11.43 2.74
N ALA A 142 11.71 10.67 3.63
CA ALA A 142 12.11 9.30 3.34
C ALA A 142 10.89 8.39 3.12
N GLU A 143 9.88 8.49 3.98
CA GLU A 143 8.62 7.74 3.86
C GLU A 143 7.85 8.11 2.59
N ALA A 144 7.78 9.40 2.24
CA ALA A 144 7.15 9.85 1.00
C ALA A 144 7.88 9.34 -0.26
N LYS A 145 9.21 9.30 -0.23
CA LYS A 145 10.02 8.74 -1.33
C LYS A 145 9.84 7.22 -1.45
N GLU A 146 9.78 6.51 -0.34
CA GLU A 146 9.53 5.07 -0.32
C GLU A 146 8.14 4.74 -0.86
N ALA A 147 7.10 5.44 -0.38
CA ALA A 147 5.74 5.28 -0.87
C ALA A 147 5.60 5.61 -2.37
N ALA A 148 6.27 6.66 -2.85
CA ALA A 148 6.28 7.00 -4.27
C ALA A 148 7.01 5.93 -5.11
N ALA A 149 8.11 5.38 -4.61
CA ALA A 149 8.84 4.30 -5.28
C ALA A 149 8.04 2.99 -5.31
N GLU A 150 7.34 2.65 -4.22
CA GLU A 150 6.45 1.49 -4.15
C GLU A 150 5.27 1.64 -5.10
N ALA A 151 4.60 2.81 -5.13
CA ALA A 151 3.53 3.09 -6.06
C ALA A 151 3.98 3.02 -7.53
N ALA A 152 5.19 3.51 -7.84
CA ALA A 152 5.76 3.41 -9.18
C ALA A 152 6.06 1.96 -9.59
N LYS A 153 6.54 1.13 -8.66
CA LYS A 153 6.76 -0.31 -8.91
C LYS A 153 5.44 -1.05 -9.13
N ALA A 154 4.45 -0.83 -8.25
CA ALA A 154 3.13 -1.43 -8.41
C ALA A 154 2.49 -1.05 -9.75
N ALA A 155 2.57 0.22 -10.15
CA ALA A 155 2.06 0.67 -11.45
C ALA A 155 2.82 0.06 -12.65
N ALA A 156 4.11 -0.23 -12.51
CA ALA A 156 4.89 -0.90 -13.54
C ALA A 156 4.55 -2.40 -13.64
N GLU A 157 4.38 -3.07 -12.50
CA GLU A 157 3.97 -4.47 -12.43
C GLU A 157 2.58 -4.68 -13.02
N GLU A 158 1.60 -3.83 -12.67
CA GLU A 158 0.25 -3.88 -13.26
C GLU A 158 0.28 -3.70 -14.79
N LYS A 159 1.08 -2.76 -15.30
CA LYS A 159 1.24 -2.58 -16.75
C LYS A 159 1.83 -3.82 -17.44
N LEU A 160 2.83 -4.45 -16.82
CA LEU A 160 3.45 -5.65 -17.34
C LEU A 160 2.47 -6.83 -17.35
N ARG A 161 1.65 -6.97 -16.29
CA ARG A 161 0.60 -7.99 -16.24
C ARG A 161 -0.45 -7.78 -17.32
N LEU A 162 -0.95 -6.56 -17.50
CA LEU A 162 -1.92 -6.25 -18.55
C LEU A 162 -1.36 -6.53 -19.96
N GLU A 163 -0.07 -6.23 -20.19
CA GLU A 163 0.57 -6.55 -21.47
C GLU A 163 0.71 -8.06 -21.69
N GLN A 164 1.05 -8.83 -20.65
CA GLN A 164 1.10 -10.29 -20.71
C GLN A 164 -0.27 -10.89 -20.98
N GLU A 165 -1.30 -10.46 -20.24
CA GLU A 165 -2.68 -10.93 -20.43
C GLU A 165 -3.18 -10.63 -21.85
N ALA A 166 -2.87 -9.45 -22.41
CA ALA A 166 -3.20 -9.11 -23.79
C ALA A 166 -2.49 -9.99 -24.81
N ARG A 167 -1.22 -10.35 -24.57
CA ARG A 167 -0.47 -11.27 -25.44
C ARG A 167 -1.04 -12.69 -25.38
N GLU A 168 -1.35 -13.18 -24.18
CA GLU A 168 -1.95 -14.50 -23.98
C GLU A 168 -3.33 -14.59 -24.64
N GLN A 169 -4.14 -13.53 -24.56
CA GLN A 169 -5.43 -13.48 -25.26
C GLN A 169 -5.26 -13.54 -26.78
N ALA A 170 -4.31 -12.78 -27.34
CA ALA A 170 -4.03 -12.82 -28.78
C ALA A 170 -3.51 -14.21 -29.22
N GLU A 171 -2.71 -14.87 -28.39
CA GLU A 171 -2.28 -16.25 -28.63
C GLU A 171 -3.44 -17.24 -28.52
N TYR A 172 -4.32 -17.08 -27.54
CA TYR A 172 -5.51 -17.90 -27.39
C TYR A 172 -6.45 -17.77 -28.59
N GLU A 173 -6.67 -16.55 -29.10
CA GLU A 173 -7.46 -16.34 -30.31
C GLU A 173 -6.83 -17.01 -31.54
N ARG A 174 -5.51 -16.87 -31.71
CA ARG A 174 -4.78 -17.58 -32.77
C ARG A 174 -4.93 -19.08 -32.65
N LEU A 175 -4.72 -19.63 -31.44
CA LEU A 175 -4.86 -21.05 -31.17
C LEU A 175 -6.30 -21.49 -31.42
N LYS A 176 -7.31 -20.77 -30.95
CA LYS A 176 -8.73 -21.05 -31.18
C LYS A 176 -9.07 -21.10 -32.67
N VAL A 177 -8.51 -20.20 -33.48
CA VAL A 177 -8.68 -20.22 -34.94
C VAL A 177 -8.01 -21.45 -35.56
N THR A 178 -6.79 -21.80 -35.11
CA THR A 178 -6.09 -23.00 -35.61
C THR A 178 -6.70 -24.31 -35.11
N PHE A 179 -7.32 -24.30 -33.94
CA PHE A 179 -7.91 -25.45 -33.26
C PHE A 179 -9.38 -25.65 -33.67
N SER A 180 -9.76 -25.21 -34.88
CA SER A 180 -11.02 -25.65 -35.48
C SER A 180 -11.01 -27.17 -35.50
N ILE A 181 -11.76 -27.75 -34.57
CA ILE A 181 -11.87 -29.18 -34.35
C ILE A 181 -12.34 -29.78 -35.68
N GLU A 182 -11.46 -30.49 -36.38
CA GLU A 182 -11.89 -31.45 -37.39
C GLU A 182 -12.82 -32.41 -36.66
N GLY A 183 -14.13 -32.23 -36.88
CA GLY A 183 -15.18 -33.00 -36.23
C GLY A 183 -15.08 -34.45 -36.66
N GLU A 184 -14.22 -35.21 -35.99
CA GLU A 184 -14.21 -36.66 -36.05
C GLU A 184 -15.46 -37.14 -35.30
N GLY A 185 -16.58 -37.21 -36.04
CA GLY A 185 -17.85 -37.68 -35.50
C GLY A 185 -19.09 -37.06 -36.15
N VAL A 186 -19.25 -37.26 -37.46
CA VAL A 186 -20.54 -37.06 -38.12
C VAL A 186 -21.60 -37.91 -37.44
N GLY A 187 -22.78 -37.34 -37.25
CA GLY A 187 -23.93 -38.10 -36.80
C GLY A 187 -25.29 -37.45 -36.95
N VAL A 188 -25.40 -36.22 -37.48
CA VAL A 188 -26.56 -35.71 -38.26
C VAL A 188 -26.03 -34.49 -39.02
N GLN A 189 -25.71 -34.64 -40.31
CA GLN A 189 -25.64 -33.46 -41.18
C GLN A 189 -27.05 -32.91 -41.24
N GLN A 190 -27.25 -31.64 -40.92
CA GLN A 190 -28.51 -30.94 -41.25
C GLN A 190 -28.53 -30.83 -42.77
N LEU A 191 -29.09 -31.85 -43.40
CA LEU A 191 -29.29 -31.93 -44.84
C LEU A 191 -30.56 -31.14 -45.17
N ASP A 192 -30.52 -30.34 -46.22
CA ASP A 192 -31.70 -29.67 -46.74
C ASP A 192 -32.75 -30.72 -47.17
N GLU A 193 -34.04 -30.40 -47.07
CA GLU A 193 -35.15 -31.34 -47.35
C GLU A 193 -35.02 -32.02 -48.74
N GLU A 194 -34.49 -31.31 -49.75
CA GLU A 194 -34.24 -31.84 -51.09
C GLU A 194 -33.13 -32.91 -51.10
N THR A 195 -32.07 -32.70 -50.32
CA THR A 195 -30.95 -33.63 -50.21
C THR A 195 -31.33 -34.88 -49.40
N GLU A 196 -32.19 -34.74 -48.40
CA GLU A 196 -32.78 -35.87 -47.69
C GLU A 196 -33.67 -36.71 -48.62
N ALA A 197 -34.49 -36.06 -49.45
CA ALA A 197 -35.34 -36.76 -50.42
C ALA A 197 -34.51 -37.58 -51.43
N GLN A 198 -33.39 -37.03 -51.90
CA GLN A 198 -32.50 -37.71 -52.83
C GLN A 198 -31.76 -38.89 -52.17
N LEU A 199 -31.23 -38.72 -50.96
CA LEU A 199 -30.62 -39.82 -50.18
C LEU A 199 -31.61 -40.97 -49.95
N ASN A 200 -32.87 -40.65 -49.62
CA ASN A 200 -33.92 -41.65 -49.42
C ASN A 200 -34.25 -42.40 -50.72
N ALA A 201 -34.28 -41.72 -51.87
CA ALA A 201 -34.50 -42.36 -53.16
C ALA A 201 -33.36 -43.34 -53.51
N ASP A 202 -32.11 -42.92 -53.33
CA ASP A 202 -30.91 -43.73 -53.60
C ASP A 202 -30.81 -44.95 -52.67
N PHE A 203 -31.24 -44.80 -51.42
CA PHE A 203 -31.35 -45.88 -50.44
C PHE A 203 -32.33 -46.96 -50.92
N ILE A 204 -33.53 -46.55 -51.34
CA ILE A 204 -34.57 -47.45 -51.84
C ILE A 204 -34.10 -48.16 -53.12
N GLU A 205 -33.46 -47.43 -54.05
CA GLU A 205 -32.96 -48.03 -55.28
C GLU A 205 -31.87 -49.08 -55.01
N THR A 206 -30.97 -48.81 -54.06
CA THR A 206 -29.91 -49.73 -53.66
C THR A 206 -30.48 -51.05 -53.13
N ILE A 207 -31.53 -50.99 -52.31
CA ILE A 207 -32.21 -52.18 -51.78
C ILE A 207 -32.93 -52.93 -52.91
N LYS A 208 -33.59 -52.23 -53.83
CA LYS A 208 -34.30 -52.88 -54.96
C LYS A 208 -33.36 -53.59 -55.92
N ARG A 209 -32.14 -53.07 -56.12
CA ARG A 209 -31.16 -53.61 -57.08
C ARG A 209 -30.55 -54.93 -56.63
N VAL A 210 -30.39 -55.15 -55.32
CA VAL A 210 -29.66 -56.30 -54.78
C VAL A 210 -30.57 -57.14 -53.89
N LYS A 211 -30.62 -58.45 -54.17
CA LYS A 211 -31.49 -59.38 -53.45
C LYS A 211 -31.11 -59.61 -51.98
N LEU A 212 -29.83 -59.44 -51.63
CA LEU A 212 -29.31 -59.60 -50.27
C LEU A 212 -28.14 -58.63 -50.02
N ILE A 213 -28.26 -57.77 -49.00
CA ILE A 213 -27.23 -56.81 -48.57
C ILE A 213 -27.07 -56.93 -47.05
N SER A 214 -25.83 -56.88 -46.55
CA SER A 214 -25.54 -56.78 -45.12
C SER A 214 -25.76 -55.36 -44.59
N LEU A 215 -26.24 -55.24 -43.34
CA LEU A 215 -26.51 -53.95 -42.71
C LEU A 215 -25.23 -53.10 -42.59
N GLU A 216 -24.10 -53.71 -42.24
CA GLU A 216 -22.79 -53.03 -42.19
C GLU A 216 -22.44 -52.35 -43.51
N ARG A 217 -22.65 -53.04 -44.64
CA ARG A 217 -22.33 -52.50 -45.96
C ARG A 217 -23.23 -51.34 -46.34
N LEU A 218 -24.47 -51.37 -45.87
CA LEU A 218 -25.46 -50.34 -46.11
C LEU A 218 -25.16 -49.10 -45.25
N CYS A 219 -24.79 -49.32 -43.99
CA CYS A 219 -24.33 -48.30 -43.06
C CYS A 219 -23.06 -47.58 -43.52
N VAL A 220 -22.08 -48.30 -44.07
CA VAL A 220 -20.87 -47.68 -44.66
C VAL A 220 -21.20 -46.87 -45.92
N LYS A 221 -22.23 -47.26 -46.69
CA LYS A 221 -22.58 -46.56 -47.93
C LYS A 221 -23.30 -45.23 -47.67
N PHE A 222 -24.06 -45.16 -46.59
CA PHE A 222 -24.88 -43.99 -46.24
C PHE A 222 -24.41 -43.30 -44.95
N ASP A 223 -23.20 -43.63 -44.45
CA ASP A 223 -22.63 -43.14 -43.20
C ASP A 223 -23.60 -43.20 -41.99
N MET A 224 -24.33 -44.32 -41.89
CA MET A 224 -25.30 -44.58 -40.82
C MET A 224 -24.69 -45.49 -39.75
N LYS A 225 -25.20 -45.40 -38.51
CA LYS A 225 -24.81 -46.31 -37.42
C LYS A 225 -25.72 -47.55 -37.38
N THR A 226 -25.15 -48.70 -37.02
CA THR A 226 -25.91 -49.92 -36.74
C THR A 226 -26.21 -50.00 -35.24
N ASP A 227 -27.49 -49.96 -34.84
CA ASP A 227 -27.90 -50.14 -33.42
C ASP A 227 -28.00 -51.61 -32.99
N VAL A 228 -27.31 -52.51 -33.70
CA VAL A 228 -27.41 -53.96 -33.42
C VAL A 228 -26.55 -54.31 -32.20
N SER A 229 -27.15 -54.21 -31.02
CA SER A 229 -26.64 -54.83 -29.80
C SER A 229 -26.90 -56.34 -29.89
N TYR A 230 -25.89 -57.12 -30.29
CA TYR A 230 -25.94 -58.57 -30.12
C TYR A 230 -25.96 -58.91 -28.61
N PRO A 231 -26.89 -59.76 -28.13
CA PRO A 231 -26.82 -60.32 -26.78
C PRO A 231 -25.68 -61.33 -26.63
#